data_AF-A0A940BYL9-F1
#
_entry.id   AF-A0A940BYL9-F1
#
_cell.length_a   1.000
_cell.length_b   1.000
_cell.length_c   1.000
_cell.angle_alpha   90.00
_cell.angle_beta   90.00
_cell.angle_gamma   90.00
#
_symmetry.space_group_name_H-M   'P 1'
#
loop_
_entity.id
_entity.type
_entity.pdbx_description
1 polymer ?
#
loop_
_entity_poly.entity_id
_entity_poly.type
_entity_poly.pdbx_seq_one_letter_code
_entity_poly.pdbx_strand_id
1 'polypeptide(L)'
;MKRFQLKRAVAMALALIMFSAPAAFATDEPTPAYYRDVEVSKGVIKADLKVNLRSEPNTDCRVLAHVQPDETVDVLDTSNANWVKVSYNGTIGYISAEFVAVSTYVDQVAVITEDPLEVTLSDMVTPTILAHRESFTLKGTVRSNIPMIGVTVEIIDLRSFETVVTAHDEFVRESDVREYNLTKLDNSLPFRRLNAGEKRLRITVQSSSESVTALEHDFYVKGDIGEVTSMTGDCRIEVTAGRKASLTDRDYTTAWQPSSESDTVTVTVPDGKNAELVTIEWTREPSSFTVALAGESGGAIRTIEEANEGGMLSFAYPLTGDVRQIVISTPDTQNGICELRVMEEGKVSPITQQWQPVEGKVDLMIFSAHQDDELLFFGGTIPYYVAQGKNVLVVYMANCGRSRYAEALAGLWACGLRNHPIFLNYTDKRLNDYEETVDLWGLETTEAAVVELIRKYQPDVIVTHDINGEYGHNQHKLTSYAVRRAVWLATDPESYPASYETYGLWETKKEYVHLYEANQLTMKAYDEPMEALNGLTPTQVATIAYSKHVSQQKYFTMEHDGVRYDNRVYGLIQTTVGDDVNHDDLFENIDG
;
A
#
# COMPACT_ATOMS: atom_id res chain seq x y z
N MET A 1 22.83 62.97 -12.56
CA MET A 1 22.42 63.68 -11.33
C MET A 1 21.09 63.11 -10.85
N LYS A 2 21.07 62.41 -9.69
CA LYS A 2 19.91 62.04 -8.82
C LYS A 2 18.80 61.18 -9.49
N ARG A 3 18.22 60.11 -8.92
CA ARG A 3 17.97 59.73 -7.52
C ARG A 3 17.57 58.23 -7.44
N PHE A 4 17.74 57.67 -6.25
CA PHE A 4 17.50 56.31 -5.77
C PHE A 4 16.01 55.89 -5.65
N GLN A 5 15.79 54.56 -5.47
CA GLN A 5 14.68 53.81 -4.81
C GLN A 5 13.50 53.34 -5.71
N LEU A 6 12.90 52.13 -5.62
CA LEU A 6 13.07 50.89 -4.82
C LEU A 6 12.02 49.81 -5.26
N LYS A 7 12.44 48.53 -5.34
CA LYS A 7 11.72 47.22 -5.08
C LYS A 7 10.54 46.67 -5.94
N ARG A 8 10.75 45.41 -6.40
CA ARG A 8 9.99 44.12 -6.26
C ARG A 8 10.14 43.33 -7.58
N ALA A 9 10.25 42.01 -7.70
CA ALA A 9 10.45 40.86 -6.82
C ALA A 9 10.70 39.62 -7.73
N VAL A 10 11.51 38.65 -7.24
CA VAL A 10 11.51 37.18 -7.49
C VAL A 10 11.62 36.63 -8.94
N ALA A 11 12.72 35.90 -9.19
CA ALA A 11 12.74 34.68 -10.02
C ALA A 11 13.85 33.74 -9.52
N MET A 12 13.46 32.51 -9.21
CA MET A 12 14.21 31.44 -8.57
C MET A 12 14.66 30.46 -9.68
N ALA A 13 15.96 30.19 -9.77
CA ALA A 13 16.52 29.15 -10.63
C ALA A 13 17.35 28.22 -9.74
N LEU A 14 16.88 26.97 -9.61
CA LEU A 14 17.55 25.90 -8.87
C LEU A 14 18.55 25.24 -9.84
N ALA A 15 19.84 25.36 -9.55
CA ALA A 15 20.90 24.60 -10.21
C ALA A 15 21.66 23.81 -9.16
N LEU A 16 21.67 22.49 -9.39
CA LEU A 16 22.31 21.43 -8.63
C LEU A 16 23.81 21.74 -8.42
N ILE A 17 24.24 21.83 -7.16
CA ILE A 17 25.66 21.79 -6.79
C ILE A 17 25.88 20.51 -5.99
N MET A 18 26.63 19.58 -6.59
CA MET A 18 27.22 18.46 -5.87
C MET A 18 28.09 19.00 -4.72
N PHE A 19 27.67 18.77 -3.48
CA PHE A 19 28.59 18.79 -2.35
C PHE A 19 29.14 17.38 -2.19
N SER A 20 30.40 17.19 -2.57
CA SER A 20 31.23 16.13 -1.99
C SER A 20 31.22 16.32 -0.48
N ALA A 21 30.63 15.38 0.25
CA ALA A 21 30.80 15.32 1.70
C ALA A 21 32.31 15.23 1.98
N PRO A 22 32.89 16.10 2.82
CA PRO A 22 34.24 15.85 3.28
C PRO A 22 34.20 14.55 4.09
N ALA A 23 35.18 13.68 3.87
CA ALA A 23 35.49 12.61 4.81
C ALA A 23 35.68 13.24 6.19
N ALA A 24 34.66 13.12 7.04
CA ALA A 24 34.77 13.50 8.43
C ALA A 24 35.78 12.53 9.04
N PHE A 25 36.95 13.04 9.39
CA PHE A 25 37.82 12.36 10.32
C PHE A 25 36.99 12.05 11.56
N ALA A 26 36.86 10.77 11.90
CA ALA A 26 36.39 10.34 13.21
C ALA A 26 37.35 10.92 14.24
N THR A 27 36.99 12.07 14.79
CA THR A 27 37.58 12.56 16.03
C THR A 27 36.90 11.79 17.16
N ASP A 28 37.71 11.16 18.00
CA ASP A 28 37.39 10.50 19.28
C ASP A 28 36.84 11.49 20.33
N GLU A 29 36.00 12.46 19.91
CA GLU A 29 35.35 13.36 20.85
C GLU A 29 34.06 12.71 21.38
N PRO A 30 33.92 12.54 22.72
CA PRO A 30 32.71 11.97 23.29
C PRO A 30 31.50 12.85 22.94
N THR A 31 30.42 12.19 22.53
CA THR A 31 29.09 12.77 22.32
C THR A 31 28.74 13.67 23.52
N PRO A 32 28.28 14.93 23.33
CA PRO A 32 27.93 15.79 24.45
C PRO A 32 26.84 15.13 25.30
N ALA A 33 27.15 14.83 26.57
CA ALA A 33 26.15 14.34 27.50
C ALA A 33 25.04 15.39 27.63
N TYR A 34 23.82 15.04 27.22
CA TYR A 34 22.67 15.90 27.47
C TYR A 34 22.33 15.79 28.95
N TYR A 35 22.46 16.91 29.65
CA TYR A 35 22.04 17.03 31.03
C TYR A 35 20.56 17.40 31.04
N ARG A 36 19.73 16.65 31.75
CA ARG A 36 18.38 17.11 32.08
C ARG A 36 18.40 17.75 33.46
N ASP A 37 17.73 18.87 33.58
CA ASP A 37 17.43 19.51 34.85
C ASP A 37 16.44 18.62 35.61
N VAL A 38 16.88 18.05 36.73
CA VAL A 38 16.03 17.31 37.65
C VAL A 38 15.85 18.15 38.89
N GLU A 39 14.61 18.40 39.26
CA GLU A 39 14.30 19.07 40.51
C GLU A 39 14.53 18.10 41.68
N VAL A 40 15.58 18.35 42.46
CA VAL A 40 15.97 17.54 43.62
C VAL A 40 15.60 18.30 44.89
N SER A 41 14.86 17.65 45.77
CA SER A 41 14.55 18.18 47.10
C SER A 41 15.41 17.46 48.15
N LYS A 42 16.19 18.21 48.92
CA LYS A 42 16.93 17.73 50.10
C LYS A 42 16.31 18.29 51.36
N GLY A 43 16.36 17.52 52.45
CA GLY A 43 15.94 17.95 53.78
C GLY A 43 17.14 17.98 54.73
N VAL A 44 17.27 19.00 55.57
CA VAL A 44 18.23 19.03 56.69
C VAL A 44 17.45 18.88 57.99
N ILE A 45 17.90 17.98 58.86
CA ILE A 45 17.26 17.78 60.16
C ILE A 45 17.56 18.96 61.10
N LYS A 46 16.52 19.69 61.49
CA LYS A 46 16.58 20.81 62.45
C LYS A 46 15.86 20.43 63.73
N ALA A 47 16.59 19.78 64.64
CA ALA A 47 16.12 19.37 65.95
C ALA A 47 17.28 19.39 66.96
N ASP A 48 17.00 19.56 68.25
CA ASP A 48 18.03 19.53 69.31
C ASP A 48 18.54 18.12 69.60
N LEU A 49 17.78 17.09 69.20
CA LEU A 49 18.06 15.67 69.41
C LEU A 49 17.77 14.88 68.12
N LYS A 50 18.28 13.65 68.06
CA LYS A 50 18.01 12.70 66.97
C LYS A 50 16.50 12.55 66.72
N VAL A 51 16.12 12.50 65.44
CA VAL A 51 14.73 12.28 65.00
C VAL A 51 14.53 10.84 64.53
N ASN A 52 13.29 10.35 64.60
CA ASN A 52 12.96 8.99 64.18
C ASN A 52 12.53 9.01 62.70
N LEU A 53 13.18 8.21 61.88
CA LEU A 53 12.65 7.78 60.58
C LEU A 53 11.64 6.67 60.83
N ARG A 54 10.40 6.85 60.39
CA ARG A 54 9.27 5.97 60.71
C ARG A 54 8.73 5.26 59.48
N SER A 55 8.14 4.09 59.67
CA SER A 55 7.58 3.31 58.55
C SER A 55 6.30 3.91 57.96
N GLU A 56 5.56 4.67 58.76
CA GLU A 56 4.30 5.32 58.39
C GLU A 56 4.26 6.76 58.95
N PRO A 57 3.41 7.66 58.40
CA PRO A 57 3.27 9.03 58.87
C PRO A 57 2.43 9.12 60.16
N ASN A 58 2.86 8.42 61.22
CA ASN A 58 2.26 8.46 62.56
C ASN A 58 3.30 8.11 63.64
N THR A 59 3.02 8.42 64.91
CA THR A 59 3.96 8.19 66.02
C THR A 59 3.95 6.77 66.60
N ASP A 60 2.95 5.96 66.25
CA ASP A 60 2.72 4.63 66.82
C ASP A 60 3.34 3.50 65.99
N CYS A 61 3.80 3.82 64.77
CA CYS A 61 4.44 2.88 63.88
C CYS A 61 5.92 2.62 64.23
N ARG A 62 6.49 1.61 63.56
CA ARG A 62 7.86 1.16 63.74
C ARG A 62 8.86 2.27 63.37
N VAL A 63 9.85 2.49 64.23
CA VAL A 63 11.04 3.29 63.92
C VAL A 63 11.99 2.45 63.06
N LEU A 64 12.31 2.96 61.87
CA LEU A 64 13.20 2.35 60.89
C LEU A 64 14.66 2.73 61.14
N ALA A 65 14.92 3.99 61.49
CA ALA A 65 16.25 4.51 61.78
C ALA A 65 16.16 5.76 62.66
N HIS A 66 17.32 6.22 63.14
CA HIS A 66 17.47 7.53 63.77
C HIS A 66 18.35 8.41 62.89
N VAL A 67 17.93 9.65 62.65
CA VAL A 67 18.66 10.65 61.88
C VAL A 67 19.16 11.73 62.84
N GLN A 68 20.45 12.07 62.78
CA GLN A 68 21.04 13.03 63.72
C GLN A 68 20.70 14.49 63.35
N PRO A 69 20.79 15.43 64.30
CA PRO A 69 20.75 16.85 63.98
C PRO A 69 21.74 17.22 62.89
N ASP A 70 21.32 18.12 61.99
CA ASP A 70 22.07 18.63 60.83
C ASP A 70 22.44 17.60 59.74
N GLU A 71 22.02 16.34 59.86
CA GLU A 71 22.14 15.38 58.77
C GLU A 71 21.14 15.66 57.64
N THR A 72 21.49 15.22 56.43
CA THR A 72 20.70 15.42 55.22
C THR A 72 19.92 14.17 54.83
N VAL A 73 18.73 14.37 54.28
CA VAL A 73 17.86 13.33 53.73
C VAL A 73 17.40 13.71 52.32
N ASP A 74 17.13 12.73 51.46
CA ASP A 74 16.48 12.98 50.17
C ASP A 74 14.98 13.09 50.38
N VAL A 75 14.37 14.20 49.97
CA VAL A 75 12.93 14.44 50.13
C VAL A 75 12.21 13.90 48.91
N LEU A 76 11.31 12.95 49.14
CA LEU A 76 10.55 12.25 48.10
C LEU A 76 9.13 12.80 47.96
N ASP A 77 8.53 13.26 49.07
CA ASP A 77 7.16 13.78 49.09
C ASP A 77 6.92 14.68 50.31
N THR A 78 6.33 15.85 50.09
CA THR A 78 5.92 16.83 51.12
C THR A 78 4.40 17.10 51.10
N SER A 79 3.62 16.29 50.41
CA SER A 79 2.16 16.45 50.27
C SER A 79 1.41 16.35 51.60
N ASN A 80 1.98 15.68 52.59
CA ASN A 80 1.45 15.61 53.95
C ASN A 80 2.02 16.73 54.83
N ALA A 81 1.14 17.61 55.32
CA ALA A 81 1.53 18.78 56.11
C ALA A 81 2.29 18.47 57.41
N ASN A 82 2.14 17.27 57.97
CA ASN A 82 2.75 16.88 59.24
C ASN A 82 3.94 15.92 59.07
N TRP A 83 4.13 15.34 57.89
CA TRP A 83 5.13 14.29 57.66
C TRP A 83 5.79 14.44 56.30
N VAL A 84 7.12 14.43 56.28
CA VAL A 84 7.90 14.42 55.04
C VAL A 84 8.36 13.00 54.76
N LYS A 85 8.08 12.50 53.55
CA LYS A 85 8.60 11.22 53.08
C LYS A 85 10.02 11.44 52.58
N VAL A 86 10.95 10.65 53.08
CA VAL A 86 12.38 10.80 52.79
C VAL A 86 13.06 9.47 52.54
N SER A 87 14.17 9.50 51.81
CA SER A 87 15.18 8.44 51.79
C SER A 87 16.39 8.88 52.61
N TYR A 88 16.83 8.02 53.53
CA TYR A 88 18.03 8.21 54.33
C TYR A 88 18.86 6.93 54.30
N ASN A 89 20.09 7.01 53.77
CA ASN A 89 20.98 5.87 53.54
C ASN A 89 20.29 4.68 52.83
N GLY A 90 19.46 4.97 51.83
CA GLY A 90 18.72 3.97 51.05
C GLY A 90 17.46 3.41 51.72
N THR A 91 17.13 3.84 52.94
CA THR A 91 15.90 3.45 53.64
C THR A 91 14.83 4.53 53.48
N ILE A 92 13.67 4.16 52.94
CA ILE A 92 12.54 5.08 52.75
C ILE A 92 11.61 5.04 53.96
N GLY A 93 11.25 6.21 54.48
CA GLY A 93 10.33 6.37 55.60
C GLY A 93 9.81 7.80 55.74
N TYR A 94 9.21 8.10 56.88
CA TYR A 94 8.59 9.39 57.20
C TYR A 94 9.25 10.03 58.42
N ILE A 95 9.53 11.32 58.36
CA ILE A 95 10.00 12.15 59.48
C ILE A 95 8.97 13.27 59.70
N SER A 96 8.75 13.68 60.96
CA SER A 96 7.85 14.81 61.27
C SER A 96 8.31 16.06 60.51
N ALA A 97 7.39 16.71 59.81
CA ALA A 97 7.69 17.85 58.94
C ALA A 97 8.30 19.03 59.72
N GLU A 98 7.98 19.15 61.01
CA GLU A 98 8.51 20.21 61.89
C GLU A 98 10.04 20.17 62.04
N PHE A 99 10.67 19.01 61.81
CA PHE A 99 12.11 18.81 61.98
C PHE A 99 12.88 18.78 60.66
N VAL A 100 12.22 18.93 59.51
CA VAL A 100 12.88 18.82 58.20
C VAL A 100 12.84 20.18 57.49
N ALA A 101 13.97 20.85 57.43
CA ALA A 101 14.12 22.04 56.59
C ALA A 101 14.37 21.60 55.14
N VAL A 102 13.35 21.71 54.29
CA VAL A 102 13.42 21.31 52.87
C VAL A 102 14.00 22.42 52.01
N SER A 103 14.97 22.09 51.17
CA SER A 103 15.51 22.95 50.12
C SER A 103 15.43 22.23 48.78
N THR A 104 14.90 22.91 47.77
CA THR A 104 14.79 22.39 46.41
C THR A 104 15.80 23.09 45.51
N TYR A 105 16.55 22.33 44.73
CA TYR A 105 17.47 22.85 43.73
C TYR A 105 17.38 22.02 42.45
N VAL A 106 17.79 22.61 41.34
CA VAL A 106 17.89 21.92 40.05
C VAL A 106 19.27 21.28 39.97
N ASP A 107 19.30 19.96 39.86
CA ASP A 107 20.52 19.19 39.63
C ASP A 107 20.60 18.77 38.17
N GLN A 108 21.82 18.73 37.62
CA GLN A 108 22.06 18.34 36.23
C GLN A 108 22.54 16.90 36.18
N VAL A 109 21.64 15.99 35.81
CA VAL A 109 21.95 14.56 35.70
C VAL A 109 22.25 14.21 34.24
N ALA A 110 23.40 13.59 34.00
CA ALA A 110 23.78 13.10 32.68
C ALA A 110 22.84 11.97 32.23
N VAL A 111 22.19 12.13 31.07
CA VAL A 111 21.46 11.06 30.40
C VAL A 111 22.47 10.27 29.59
N ILE A 112 22.78 9.03 29.99
CA ILE A 112 23.48 8.09 29.09
C ILE A 112 22.44 7.64 28.07
N THR A 113 22.40 8.30 26.91
CA THR A 113 21.72 7.74 25.74
C THR A 113 22.58 6.56 25.29
N GLU A 114 22.13 5.32 25.51
CA GLU A 114 22.70 4.20 24.76
C GLU A 114 22.55 4.53 23.27
N ASP A 115 23.58 4.25 22.46
CA ASP A 115 23.50 4.44 21.01
C ASP A 115 22.26 3.68 20.49
N PRO A 116 21.47 4.27 19.58
CA PRO A 116 20.34 3.56 18.99
C PRO A 116 20.83 2.29 18.30
N LEU A 117 20.03 1.23 18.35
CA LEU A 117 20.27 -0.02 17.67
C LEU A 117 20.29 0.21 16.17
N GLU A 118 21.49 0.21 15.61
CA GLU A 118 21.71 0.21 14.17
C GLU A 118 21.98 -1.21 13.72
N VAL A 119 21.21 -1.67 12.72
CA VAL A 119 21.32 -3.01 12.15
C VAL A 119 21.70 -2.91 10.68
N THR A 120 22.64 -3.75 10.25
CA THR A 120 22.99 -3.92 8.85
C THR A 120 22.82 -5.37 8.43
N LEU A 121 22.28 -5.57 7.23
CA LEU A 121 22.12 -6.88 6.60
C LEU A 121 23.10 -7.00 5.43
N SER A 122 23.65 -8.19 5.24
CA SER A 122 24.60 -8.48 4.16
C SER A 122 24.43 -9.91 3.68
N ASP A 123 24.82 -10.17 2.43
CA ASP A 123 24.75 -11.50 1.79
C ASP A 123 23.34 -12.13 1.85
N MET A 124 22.31 -11.28 1.82
CA MET A 124 20.92 -11.72 1.90
C MET A 124 20.53 -12.53 0.67
N VAL A 125 19.90 -13.67 0.90
CA VAL A 125 19.22 -14.45 -0.13
C VAL A 125 17.79 -14.68 0.36
N THR A 126 16.86 -13.92 -0.19
CA THR A 126 15.43 -13.93 0.17
C THR A 126 14.59 -14.61 -0.92
N PRO A 127 13.43 -15.18 -0.57
CA PRO A 127 12.53 -15.75 -1.55
C PRO A 127 11.90 -14.63 -2.40
N THR A 128 11.61 -14.91 -3.67
CA THR A 128 10.88 -13.99 -4.55
C THR A 128 9.57 -14.64 -5.00
N ILE A 129 9.67 -15.71 -5.81
CA ILE A 129 8.55 -16.55 -6.19
C ILE A 129 8.90 -18.01 -5.87
N LEU A 130 8.04 -18.66 -5.10
CA LEU A 130 8.15 -20.08 -4.77
C LEU A 130 7.05 -20.87 -5.49
N ALA A 131 7.40 -22.01 -6.07
CA ALA A 131 6.42 -22.99 -6.50
C ALA A 131 5.72 -23.64 -5.29
N HIS A 132 4.55 -24.24 -5.52
CA HIS A 132 3.84 -24.95 -4.45
C HIS A 132 4.73 -26.06 -3.86
N ARG A 133 4.94 -26.03 -2.54
CA ARG A 133 5.80 -26.96 -1.78
C ARG A 133 7.29 -26.89 -2.13
N GLU A 134 7.74 -25.79 -2.73
CA GLU A 134 9.16 -25.53 -2.89
C GLU A 134 9.82 -25.26 -1.53
N SER A 135 11.04 -25.77 -1.35
CA SER A 135 11.84 -25.45 -0.17
C SER A 135 12.77 -24.29 -0.50
N PHE A 136 13.01 -23.42 0.47
CA PHE A 136 13.91 -22.29 0.33
C PHE A 136 14.80 -22.21 1.57
N THR A 137 16.05 -21.80 1.40
CA THR A 137 16.98 -21.57 2.52
C THR A 137 17.25 -20.09 2.64
N LEU A 138 16.84 -19.49 3.76
CA LEU A 138 17.13 -18.09 4.05
C LEU A 138 18.62 -17.95 4.39
N LYS A 139 19.31 -17.05 3.68
CA LYS A 139 20.72 -16.72 3.96
C LYS A 139 20.86 -15.24 4.23
N GLY A 140 21.90 -14.92 4.97
CA GLY A 140 22.32 -13.56 5.25
C GLY A 140 22.96 -13.43 6.63
N THR A 141 23.66 -12.33 6.81
CA THR A 141 24.31 -11.98 8.06
C THR A 141 23.74 -10.68 8.60
N VAL A 142 23.23 -10.75 9.82
CA VAL A 142 22.79 -9.60 10.62
C VAL A 142 23.99 -9.09 11.41
N ARG A 143 24.24 -7.77 11.38
CA ARG A 143 25.23 -7.10 12.24
C ARG A 143 24.60 -5.94 12.97
N SER A 144 25.06 -5.68 14.20
CA SER A 144 24.58 -4.56 15.01
C SER A 144 25.72 -3.78 15.65
N ASN A 145 25.49 -2.48 15.88
CA ASN A 145 26.43 -1.61 16.60
C ASN A 145 26.45 -1.89 18.11
N ILE A 146 25.36 -2.39 18.69
CA ILE A 146 25.23 -2.80 20.10
C ILE A 146 24.91 -4.30 20.22
N PRO A 147 25.16 -4.94 21.37
CA PRO A 147 24.87 -6.37 21.57
C PRO A 147 23.40 -6.73 21.30
N MET A 148 23.18 -7.73 20.47
CA MET A 148 21.88 -8.36 20.29
C MET A 148 21.54 -9.26 21.47
N ILE A 149 20.27 -9.29 21.85
CA ILE A 149 19.68 -10.27 22.76
C ILE A 149 18.71 -11.22 22.04
N GLY A 150 18.38 -10.93 20.79
CA GLY A 150 17.63 -11.87 19.97
C GLY A 150 17.51 -11.47 18.51
N VAL A 151 17.30 -12.47 17.67
CA VAL A 151 16.93 -12.30 16.25
C VAL A 151 15.69 -13.14 15.98
N THR A 152 14.66 -12.50 15.43
CA THR A 152 13.40 -13.14 15.07
C THR A 152 13.17 -13.01 13.57
N VAL A 153 12.79 -14.12 12.94
CA VAL A 153 12.33 -14.19 11.56
C VAL A 153 10.88 -14.62 11.57
N GLU A 154 10.02 -13.80 10.96
CA GLU A 154 8.60 -14.07 10.81
C GLU A 154 8.23 -14.21 9.32
N ILE A 155 7.29 -15.09 9.03
CA ILE A 155 6.59 -15.11 7.75
C ILE A 155 5.13 -14.79 8.02
N ILE A 156 4.64 -13.72 7.42
CA ILE A 156 3.29 -13.20 7.60
C ILE A 156 2.49 -13.49 6.32
N ASP A 157 1.30 -14.06 6.47
CA ASP A 157 0.37 -14.19 5.34
C ASP A 157 -0.30 -12.85 5.09
N LEU A 158 0.04 -12.18 3.99
CA LEU A 158 -0.48 -10.84 3.72
C LEU A 158 -2.00 -10.85 3.52
N ARG A 159 -2.62 -11.99 3.22
CA ARG A 159 -4.08 -12.07 3.11
C ARG A 159 -4.81 -11.97 4.45
N SER A 160 -4.26 -12.56 5.51
CA SER A 160 -4.85 -12.54 6.86
C SER A 160 -4.14 -11.61 7.84
N PHE A 161 -2.95 -11.14 7.46
CA PHE A 161 -2.01 -10.41 8.30
C PHE A 161 -1.54 -11.22 9.53
N GLU A 162 -1.72 -12.53 9.52
CA GLU A 162 -1.26 -13.42 10.59
C GLU A 162 0.17 -13.89 10.34
N THR A 163 0.98 -13.92 11.39
CA THR A 163 2.29 -14.59 11.38
C THR A 163 2.06 -16.10 11.30
N VAL A 164 2.38 -16.71 10.15
CA VAL A 164 2.22 -18.15 9.88
C VAL A 164 3.47 -18.96 10.25
N VAL A 165 4.63 -18.32 10.37
CA VAL A 165 5.88 -18.92 10.85
C VAL A 165 6.62 -17.91 11.70
N THR A 166 7.15 -18.37 12.84
CA THR A 166 8.10 -17.61 13.67
C THR A 166 9.29 -18.51 13.98
N ALA A 167 10.49 -18.04 13.67
CA ALA A 167 11.75 -18.62 14.10
C ALA A 167 12.51 -17.55 14.89
N HIS A 168 13.03 -17.88 16.05
CA HIS A 168 13.80 -16.93 16.85
C HIS A 168 14.99 -17.62 17.51
N ASP A 169 16.02 -16.82 17.80
CA ASP A 169 17.16 -17.21 18.62
C ASP A 169 17.37 -16.11 19.66
N GLU A 170 17.61 -16.50 20.90
CA GLU A 170 17.80 -15.59 22.03
C GLU A 170 19.23 -15.71 22.57
N PHE A 171 19.83 -14.57 22.93
CA PHE A 171 21.19 -14.49 23.43
C PHE A 171 21.19 -13.91 24.84
N VAL A 172 22.09 -14.42 25.68
CA VAL A 172 22.29 -13.86 27.02
C VAL A 172 22.99 -12.52 26.90
N ARG A 173 22.58 -11.50 27.68
CA ARG A 173 23.11 -10.13 27.59
C ARG A 173 24.63 -10.04 27.70
N GLU A 174 25.29 -10.92 28.45
CA GLU A 174 26.75 -10.91 28.60
C GLU A 174 27.52 -11.47 27.39
N SER A 175 26.84 -12.02 26.38
CA SER A 175 27.48 -12.72 25.26
C SER A 175 28.03 -11.81 24.15
N ASP A 176 27.77 -10.50 24.19
CA ASP A 176 28.24 -9.48 23.22
C ASP A 176 28.03 -9.90 21.75
N VAL A 177 26.90 -10.54 21.44
CA VAL A 177 26.58 -11.03 20.10
C VAL A 177 26.26 -9.84 19.19
N ARG A 178 27.18 -9.50 18.29
CA ARG A 178 27.03 -8.40 17.30
C ARG A 178 26.95 -8.86 15.86
N GLU A 179 27.06 -10.16 15.63
CA GLU A 179 26.91 -10.77 14.31
C GLU A 179 26.12 -12.08 14.42
N TYR A 180 25.14 -12.26 13.54
CA TYR A 180 24.28 -13.45 13.50
C TYR A 180 24.07 -13.94 12.06
N ASN A 181 24.31 -15.23 11.83
CA ASN A 181 24.05 -15.88 10.54
C ASN A 181 22.66 -16.52 10.54
N LEU A 182 21.79 -16.05 9.65
CA LEU A 182 20.39 -16.45 9.54
C LEU A 182 20.20 -17.93 9.18
N THR A 183 21.19 -18.60 8.59
CA THR A 183 21.08 -20.04 8.28
C THR A 183 20.94 -20.89 9.55
N LYS A 184 21.27 -20.36 10.73
CA LYS A 184 21.03 -21.02 12.02
C LYS A 184 19.53 -21.23 12.31
N LEU A 185 18.66 -20.41 11.74
CA LEU A 185 17.20 -20.51 11.88
C LEU A 185 16.53 -21.35 10.79
N ASP A 186 17.26 -21.83 9.78
CA ASP A 186 16.69 -22.43 8.57
C ASP A 186 15.80 -23.66 8.87
N ASN A 187 16.21 -24.50 9.82
CA ASN A 187 15.43 -25.67 10.25
C ASN A 187 14.07 -25.32 10.87
N SER A 188 13.92 -24.08 11.35
CA SER A 188 12.70 -23.54 11.95
C SER A 188 11.83 -22.76 10.94
N LEU A 189 12.27 -22.66 9.68
CA LEU A 189 11.58 -21.95 8.60
C LEU A 189 11.04 -22.93 7.54
N PRO A 190 9.86 -23.54 7.74
CA PRO A 190 9.34 -24.58 6.86
C PRO A 190 8.69 -24.00 5.58
N PHE A 191 9.47 -23.34 4.71
CA PHE A 191 8.98 -22.71 3.46
C PHE A 191 8.10 -23.65 2.60
N ARG A 192 8.45 -24.94 2.55
CA ARG A 192 7.68 -25.98 1.84
C ARG A 192 6.24 -26.18 2.36
N ARG A 193 5.93 -25.74 3.57
CA ARG A 193 4.61 -25.87 4.20
C ARG A 193 3.76 -24.61 4.05
N LEU A 194 4.30 -23.53 3.47
CA LEU A 194 3.55 -22.32 3.25
C LEU A 194 2.38 -22.59 2.29
N ASN A 195 1.24 -21.99 2.63
CA ASN A 195 0.11 -21.88 1.73
C ASN A 195 0.43 -20.89 0.59
N ALA A 196 -0.35 -20.95 -0.47
CA ALA A 196 -0.21 -20.05 -1.61
C ALA A 196 -0.58 -18.60 -1.26
N GLY A 197 -0.22 -17.69 -2.15
CA GLY A 197 -0.48 -16.25 -2.05
C GLY A 197 0.72 -15.46 -1.56
N GLU A 198 0.49 -14.17 -1.38
CA GLU A 198 1.46 -13.16 -0.98
C GLU A 198 1.86 -13.36 0.49
N LYS A 199 3.16 -13.21 0.75
CA LYS A 199 3.78 -13.41 2.06
C LYS A 199 4.78 -12.29 2.33
N ARG A 200 4.97 -11.94 3.60
CA ARG A 200 6.02 -11.03 4.04
C ARG A 200 7.00 -11.75 4.93
N LEU A 201 8.28 -11.74 4.55
CA LEU A 201 9.39 -12.11 5.41
C LEU A 201 9.78 -10.88 6.23
N ARG A 202 9.71 -10.98 7.56
CA ARG A 202 10.17 -9.94 8.47
C ARG A 202 11.35 -10.43 9.28
N ILE A 203 12.41 -9.63 9.38
CA ILE A 203 13.53 -9.89 10.29
C ILE A 203 13.56 -8.77 11.33
N THR A 204 13.48 -9.15 12.60
CA THR A 204 13.50 -8.23 13.73
C THR A 204 14.70 -8.57 14.61
N VAL A 205 15.45 -7.54 15.00
CA VAL A 205 16.63 -7.65 15.86
C VAL A 205 16.33 -6.93 17.16
N GLN A 206 16.61 -7.61 18.28
CA GLN A 206 16.36 -7.08 19.60
C GLN A 206 17.68 -6.83 20.33
N SER A 207 17.79 -5.69 21.01
CA SER A 207 18.84 -5.35 21.97
C SER A 207 18.23 -5.21 23.38
N SER A 208 19.05 -4.87 24.37
CA SER A 208 18.54 -4.59 25.73
C SER A 208 17.69 -3.33 25.85
N SER A 209 17.82 -2.40 24.90
CA SER A 209 17.15 -1.10 24.91
C SER A 209 15.95 -1.06 23.99
N GLU A 210 15.98 -1.78 22.86
CA GLU A 210 14.95 -1.68 21.81
C GLU A 210 14.86 -2.90 20.89
N SER A 211 13.92 -2.85 19.95
CA SER A 211 13.71 -3.85 18.91
C SER A 211 13.49 -3.15 17.58
N VAL A 212 14.22 -3.54 16.55
CA VAL A 212 14.21 -2.91 15.22
C VAL A 212 13.88 -3.96 14.15
N THR A 213 12.92 -3.64 13.29
CA THR A 213 12.68 -4.41 12.06
C THR A 213 13.80 -4.11 11.05
N ALA A 214 14.70 -5.07 10.87
CA ALA A 214 15.85 -4.97 9.98
C ALA A 214 15.51 -5.26 8.51
N LEU A 215 14.43 -6.02 8.25
CA LEU A 215 13.95 -6.31 6.90
C LEU A 215 12.43 -6.51 6.90
N GLU A 216 11.76 -5.95 5.90
CA GLU A 216 10.49 -6.46 5.38
C GLU A 216 10.68 -6.77 3.90
N HIS A 217 10.41 -8.01 3.50
CA HIS A 217 10.58 -8.46 2.11
C HIS A 217 9.37 -9.30 1.70
N ASP A 218 8.63 -8.81 0.70
CA ASP A 218 7.45 -9.50 0.18
C ASP A 218 7.83 -10.52 -0.88
N PHE A 219 7.18 -11.69 -0.82
CA PHE A 219 7.38 -12.78 -1.76
C PHE A 219 6.06 -13.51 -2.04
N TYR A 220 6.02 -14.31 -3.09
CA TYR A 220 4.82 -14.98 -3.55
C TYR A 220 4.98 -16.49 -3.60
N VAL A 221 4.00 -17.23 -3.09
CA VAL A 221 3.92 -18.70 -3.20
C VAL A 221 2.83 -19.05 -4.22
N LYS A 222 3.21 -19.69 -5.34
CA LYS A 222 2.27 -20.10 -6.39
C LYS A 222 1.25 -21.12 -5.87
N GLY A 223 0.00 -20.94 -6.29
CA GLY A 223 -1.09 -21.89 -6.05
C GLY A 223 -2.45 -21.21 -5.94
N ASP A 224 -3.45 -21.95 -5.47
CA ASP A 224 -4.80 -21.43 -5.25
C ASP A 224 -4.81 -20.40 -4.12
N ILE A 225 -5.13 -19.16 -4.47
CA ILE A 225 -4.98 -18.00 -3.60
C ILE A 225 -6.30 -17.83 -2.86
N GLY A 226 -6.25 -17.90 -1.53
CA GLY A 226 -7.41 -17.54 -0.73
C GLY A 226 -7.69 -16.03 -0.80
N GLU A 227 -8.84 -15.61 -0.31
CA GLU A 227 -9.20 -14.19 -0.27
C GLU A 227 -8.53 -13.44 0.89
N VAL A 228 -8.53 -12.09 0.80
CA VAL A 228 -8.21 -11.21 1.93
C VAL A 228 -9.19 -11.46 3.08
N THR A 229 -8.69 -11.60 4.30
CA THR A 229 -9.51 -11.80 5.49
C THR A 229 -10.04 -10.47 5.97
N SER A 230 -11.33 -10.41 6.32
CA SER A 230 -12.00 -9.24 6.88
C SER A 230 -12.74 -9.62 8.16
N MET A 231 -13.13 -8.64 8.96
CA MET A 231 -13.98 -8.85 10.14
C MET A 231 -15.48 -8.79 9.80
N THR A 232 -15.86 -8.74 8.52
CA THR A 232 -17.27 -8.62 8.09
C THR A 232 -18.17 -9.68 8.72
N GLY A 233 -17.67 -10.91 8.87
CA GLY A 233 -18.42 -12.01 9.47
C GLY A 233 -18.74 -11.83 10.95
N ASP A 234 -17.99 -10.96 11.64
CA ASP A 234 -18.25 -10.59 13.03
C ASP A 234 -19.22 -9.41 13.14
N CYS A 235 -19.44 -8.67 12.04
CA CYS A 235 -20.39 -7.57 12.00
C CYS A 235 -21.83 -8.08 11.91
N ARG A 236 -22.76 -7.35 12.54
CA ARG A 236 -24.19 -7.57 12.30
C ARG A 236 -24.59 -6.83 11.03
N ILE A 237 -24.99 -7.58 10.01
CA ILE A 237 -25.53 -7.02 8.76
C ILE A 237 -27.05 -7.17 8.75
N GLU A 238 -27.73 -6.07 8.45
CA GLU A 238 -29.17 -5.95 8.30
C GLU A 238 -29.47 -5.29 6.95
N VAL A 239 -30.48 -5.79 6.23
CA VAL A 239 -30.93 -5.22 4.96
C VAL A 239 -32.43 -5.04 5.00
N THR A 240 -32.96 -3.96 4.43
CA THR A 240 -34.41 -3.71 4.37
C THR A 240 -35.09 -4.50 3.26
N ALA A 241 -34.36 -4.79 2.17
CA ALA A 241 -34.77 -5.64 1.06
C ALA A 241 -33.56 -6.40 0.49
N GLY A 242 -33.79 -7.25 -0.50
CA GLY A 242 -32.73 -7.99 -1.19
C GLY A 242 -32.14 -9.14 -0.36
N ARG A 243 -31.21 -9.88 -0.98
CA ARG A 243 -30.59 -11.05 -0.37
C ARG A 243 -29.31 -10.65 0.37
N LYS A 244 -29.37 -10.59 1.71
CA LYS A 244 -28.22 -10.28 2.57
C LYS A 244 -26.99 -11.17 2.31
N ALA A 245 -27.22 -12.47 2.10
CA ALA A 245 -26.13 -13.44 1.95
C ALA A 245 -25.17 -13.09 0.80
N SER A 246 -25.70 -12.48 -0.27
CA SER A 246 -24.93 -12.06 -1.44
C SER A 246 -23.89 -10.96 -1.17
N LEU A 247 -23.96 -10.29 -0.01
CA LEU A 247 -22.94 -9.29 0.37
C LEU A 247 -21.61 -9.93 0.78
N THR A 248 -21.62 -11.24 1.07
CA THR A 248 -20.51 -11.93 1.76
C THR A 248 -20.30 -13.37 1.28
N ASP A 249 -21.05 -13.82 0.26
CA ASP A 249 -20.97 -15.21 -0.22
C ASP A 249 -19.80 -15.44 -1.20
N ARG A 250 -19.06 -14.37 -1.52
CA ARG A 250 -17.87 -14.39 -2.40
C ARG A 250 -18.19 -14.82 -3.82
N ASP A 251 -19.45 -14.71 -4.22
CA ASP A 251 -19.89 -14.96 -5.58
C ASP A 251 -20.26 -13.64 -6.25
N TYR A 252 -19.31 -13.11 -7.02
CA TYR A 252 -19.46 -11.90 -7.83
C TYR A 252 -20.59 -11.96 -8.88
N THR A 253 -21.23 -13.13 -9.07
CA THR A 253 -22.42 -13.28 -9.92
C THR A 253 -23.74 -13.12 -9.16
N THR A 254 -23.69 -13.03 -7.83
CA THR A 254 -24.83 -12.69 -6.98
C THR A 254 -24.68 -11.28 -6.42
N ALA A 255 -25.79 -10.67 -5.99
CA ALA A 255 -25.77 -9.35 -5.38
C ALA A 255 -26.89 -9.18 -4.37
N TRP A 256 -26.67 -8.27 -3.42
CA TRP A 256 -27.75 -7.57 -2.74
C TRP A 256 -28.36 -6.58 -3.73
N GLN A 257 -29.67 -6.68 -3.93
CA GLN A 257 -30.42 -5.83 -4.86
C GLN A 257 -31.49 -5.04 -4.08
N PRO A 258 -31.42 -3.69 -4.06
CA PRO A 258 -32.48 -2.87 -3.52
C PRO A 258 -33.76 -2.98 -4.38
N SER A 259 -34.93 -2.90 -3.74
CA SER A 259 -36.22 -2.84 -4.45
C SER A 259 -36.73 -1.40 -4.58
N SER A 260 -36.14 -0.47 -3.82
CA SER A 260 -36.49 0.94 -3.75
C SER A 260 -35.27 1.76 -3.30
N GLU A 261 -35.30 3.07 -3.56
CA GLU A 261 -34.23 4.01 -3.15
C GLU A 261 -34.12 4.16 -1.62
N SER A 262 -35.17 3.79 -0.89
CA SER A 262 -35.17 3.76 0.58
C SER A 262 -34.51 2.51 1.16
N ASP A 263 -34.16 1.53 0.32
CA ASP A 263 -33.53 0.31 0.81
C ASP A 263 -32.08 0.52 1.19
N THR A 264 -31.68 -0.11 2.30
CA THR A 264 -30.36 0.08 2.88
C THR A 264 -29.69 -1.24 3.24
N VAL A 265 -28.35 -1.21 3.22
CA VAL A 265 -27.50 -2.17 3.91
C VAL A 265 -26.96 -1.48 5.16
N THR A 266 -27.27 -2.01 6.34
CA THR A 266 -26.76 -1.53 7.62
C THR A 266 -25.77 -2.54 8.18
N VAL A 267 -24.54 -2.09 8.43
CA VAL A 267 -23.49 -2.87 9.09
C VAL A 267 -23.23 -2.29 10.47
N THR A 268 -23.32 -3.12 11.50
CA THR A 268 -22.95 -2.77 12.88
C THR A 268 -21.64 -3.46 13.24
N VAL A 269 -20.65 -2.64 13.59
CA VAL A 269 -19.33 -3.10 14.08
C VAL A 269 -19.49 -3.63 15.51
N PRO A 270 -18.98 -4.83 15.84
CA PRO A 270 -19.17 -5.41 17.15
C PRO A 270 -18.39 -4.66 18.25
N ASP A 271 -18.89 -4.73 19.48
CA ASP A 271 -18.22 -4.16 20.66
C ASP A 271 -16.82 -4.75 20.82
N GLY A 272 -15.85 -3.90 21.19
CA GLY A 272 -14.46 -4.31 21.41
C GLY A 272 -13.63 -4.50 20.13
N LYS A 273 -14.19 -4.26 18.94
CA LYS A 273 -13.45 -4.14 17.68
C LYS A 273 -13.62 -2.74 17.08
N ASN A 274 -12.65 -2.32 16.28
CA ASN A 274 -12.70 -1.08 15.53
C ASN A 274 -12.56 -1.37 14.04
N ALA A 275 -13.32 -0.64 13.23
CA ALA A 275 -13.25 -0.74 11.77
C ALA A 275 -12.35 0.37 11.22
N GLU A 276 -11.45 0.03 10.30
CA GLU A 276 -10.52 0.97 9.66
C GLU A 276 -10.87 1.24 8.20
N LEU A 277 -11.44 0.24 7.50
CA LEU A 277 -11.79 0.36 6.09
C LEU A 277 -13.10 -0.38 5.80
N VAL A 278 -13.96 0.20 4.97
CA VAL A 278 -15.03 -0.53 4.30
C VAL A 278 -14.75 -0.57 2.80
N THR A 279 -14.83 -1.74 2.18
CA THR A 279 -14.79 -1.90 0.72
C THR A 279 -16.14 -2.35 0.20
N ILE A 280 -16.57 -1.75 -0.91
CA ILE A 280 -17.87 -1.99 -1.54
C ILE A 280 -17.65 -2.31 -3.01
N GLU A 281 -18.06 -3.51 -3.41
CA GLU A 281 -17.98 -3.98 -4.80
C GLU A 281 -19.37 -4.03 -5.42
N TRP A 282 -19.57 -3.27 -6.48
CA TRP A 282 -20.82 -3.23 -7.23
C TRP A 282 -20.82 -4.23 -8.39
N THR A 283 -22.02 -4.63 -8.80
CA THR A 283 -22.23 -5.55 -9.93
C THR A 283 -21.99 -4.86 -11.27
N ARG A 284 -22.35 -3.57 -11.34
CA ARG A 284 -22.15 -2.65 -12.47
C ARG A 284 -21.78 -1.27 -11.90
N GLU A 285 -21.41 -0.32 -12.74
CA GLU A 285 -21.04 1.03 -12.30
C GLU A 285 -22.28 1.69 -11.69
N PRO A 286 -22.32 1.99 -10.38
CA PRO A 286 -23.47 2.67 -9.78
C PRO A 286 -23.51 4.12 -10.26
N SER A 287 -24.70 4.64 -10.55
CA SER A 287 -24.82 6.07 -10.90
C SER A 287 -24.52 6.99 -9.72
N SER A 288 -24.83 6.55 -8.49
CA SER A 288 -24.49 7.22 -7.24
C SER A 288 -24.86 6.34 -6.05
N PHE A 289 -24.29 6.60 -4.88
CA PHE A 289 -24.71 5.98 -3.63
C PHE A 289 -24.29 6.82 -2.42
N THR A 290 -24.76 6.43 -1.23
CA THR A 290 -24.43 7.09 0.02
C THR A 290 -23.84 6.09 1.00
N VAL A 291 -22.82 6.51 1.75
CA VAL A 291 -22.28 5.80 2.91
C VAL A 291 -22.39 6.71 4.14
N ALA A 292 -23.35 6.44 5.01
CA ALA A 292 -23.54 7.17 6.26
C ALA A 292 -22.89 6.42 7.43
N LEU A 293 -22.06 7.12 8.20
CA LEU A 293 -21.29 6.62 9.32
C LEU A 293 -21.83 7.22 10.63
N ALA A 294 -22.08 6.38 11.63
CA ALA A 294 -22.52 6.81 12.96
C ALA A 294 -21.74 6.10 14.07
N GLY A 295 -21.62 6.79 15.22
CA GLY A 295 -20.91 6.27 16.40
C GLY A 295 -21.82 5.57 17.42
N GLU A 296 -21.25 5.20 18.56
CA GLU A 296 -21.90 4.39 19.61
C GLU A 296 -23.20 5.00 20.15
N SER A 297 -23.29 6.33 20.22
CA SER A 297 -24.49 7.06 20.68
C SER A 297 -25.55 7.28 19.59
N GLY A 298 -25.34 6.75 18.38
CA GLY A 298 -26.17 7.02 17.20
C GLY A 298 -25.95 8.41 16.59
N GLY A 299 -24.97 9.17 17.09
CA GLY A 299 -24.57 10.44 16.50
C GLY A 299 -23.94 10.23 15.13
N ALA A 300 -24.42 10.98 14.12
CA ALA A 300 -23.82 10.98 12.79
C ALA A 300 -22.37 11.48 12.87
N ILE A 301 -21.44 10.69 12.29
CA ILE A 301 -20.03 11.03 12.18
C ILE A 301 -19.78 11.73 10.84
N ARG A 302 -20.19 11.08 9.75
CA ARG A 302 -19.96 11.54 8.37
C ARG A 302 -20.95 10.89 7.44
N THR A 303 -21.39 11.61 6.42
CA THR A 303 -22.08 11.04 5.26
C THR A 303 -21.22 11.28 4.02
N ILE A 304 -21.00 10.24 3.23
CA ILE A 304 -20.28 10.28 1.96
C ILE A 304 -21.34 10.13 0.86
N GLU A 305 -21.42 11.12 -0.02
CA GLU A 305 -22.24 11.07 -1.22
C GLU A 305 -21.30 10.82 -2.41
N GLU A 306 -21.43 9.65 -3.03
CA GLU A 306 -20.61 9.24 -4.17
C GLU A 306 -21.43 9.40 -5.45
N ALA A 307 -20.96 10.23 -6.38
CA ALA A 307 -21.58 10.48 -7.68
C ALA A 307 -21.02 9.59 -8.81
N ASN A 308 -19.92 8.88 -8.53
CA ASN A 308 -19.23 7.94 -9.42
C ASN A 308 -18.91 8.49 -10.82
N GLU A 309 -18.46 9.74 -10.91
CA GLU A 309 -18.05 10.35 -12.20
C GLU A 309 -16.86 9.61 -12.85
N GLY A 310 -16.12 8.83 -12.06
CA GLY A 310 -15.00 8.00 -12.50
C GLY A 310 -15.38 6.64 -13.10
N GLY A 311 -16.66 6.24 -13.11
CA GLY A 311 -17.10 4.95 -13.66
C GLY A 311 -16.50 3.74 -12.92
N MET A 312 -16.36 3.85 -11.60
CA MET A 312 -15.76 2.82 -10.76
C MET A 312 -16.79 1.79 -10.31
N LEU A 313 -16.30 0.58 -10.02
CA LEU A 313 -17.09 -0.55 -9.52
C LEU A 313 -16.71 -0.94 -8.09
N SER A 314 -15.48 -0.60 -7.70
CA SER A 314 -14.87 -0.96 -6.43
C SER A 314 -14.51 0.30 -5.67
N PHE A 315 -15.02 0.42 -4.46
CA PHE A 315 -14.82 1.60 -3.61
C PHE A 315 -14.25 1.17 -2.27
N ALA A 316 -13.34 1.99 -1.73
CA ALA A 316 -12.77 1.79 -0.42
C ALA A 316 -12.83 3.11 0.37
N TYR A 317 -13.46 3.07 1.55
CA TYR A 317 -13.62 4.24 2.39
C TYR A 317 -12.95 4.02 3.74
N PRO A 318 -11.93 4.82 4.08
CA PRO A 318 -11.36 4.85 5.42
C PRO A 318 -12.41 5.24 6.45
N LEU A 319 -12.45 4.49 7.54
CA LEU A 319 -13.36 4.69 8.66
C LEU A 319 -12.56 5.34 9.80
N THR A 320 -12.75 6.65 9.97
CA THR A 320 -12.06 7.43 11.01
C THR A 320 -13.00 7.74 12.16
N GLY A 321 -12.51 7.59 13.38
CA GLY A 321 -13.30 7.80 14.60
C GLY A 321 -13.98 6.52 15.08
N ASP A 322 -14.84 6.64 16.09
CA ASP A 322 -15.54 5.50 16.70
C ASP A 322 -16.76 5.09 15.86
N VAL A 323 -16.54 4.64 14.63
CA VAL A 323 -17.61 4.19 13.73
C VAL A 323 -18.19 2.87 14.24
N ARG A 324 -19.48 2.89 14.59
CA ARG A 324 -20.25 1.70 15.04
C ARG A 324 -21.29 1.25 14.04
N GLN A 325 -21.77 2.15 13.19
CA GLN A 325 -22.74 1.84 12.15
C GLN A 325 -22.30 2.42 10.81
N ILE A 326 -22.41 1.60 9.76
CA ILE A 326 -22.20 1.96 8.36
C ILE A 326 -23.51 1.67 7.63
N VAL A 327 -24.13 2.68 7.03
CA VAL A 327 -25.38 2.55 6.29
C VAL A 327 -25.13 2.91 4.84
N ILE A 328 -25.37 1.96 3.95
CA ILE A 328 -25.21 2.12 2.50
C ILE A 328 -26.60 2.15 1.85
N SER A 329 -26.83 3.14 0.99
CA SER A 329 -28.06 3.28 0.20
C SER A 329 -27.72 3.77 -1.21
N THR A 330 -28.60 3.51 -2.16
CA THR A 330 -28.42 3.99 -3.55
C THR A 330 -29.77 4.29 -4.20
N PRO A 331 -29.87 5.36 -5.01
CA PRO A 331 -31.01 5.55 -5.89
C PRO A 331 -31.00 4.62 -7.12
N ASP A 332 -29.86 3.99 -7.44
CA ASP A 332 -29.70 3.08 -8.58
C ASP A 332 -30.27 1.69 -8.25
N THR A 333 -31.59 1.58 -8.30
CA THR A 333 -32.31 0.35 -7.95
C THR A 333 -32.12 -0.80 -8.95
N GLN A 334 -31.43 -0.57 -10.08
CA GLN A 334 -31.12 -1.60 -11.08
C GLN A 334 -29.74 -2.24 -10.87
N ASN A 335 -28.98 -1.73 -9.91
CA ASN A 335 -27.64 -2.21 -9.58
C ASN A 335 -27.58 -2.71 -8.14
N GLY A 336 -26.54 -3.47 -7.81
CA GLY A 336 -26.44 -4.15 -6.53
C GLY A 336 -25.01 -4.36 -6.07
N ILE A 337 -24.86 -4.60 -4.77
CA ILE A 337 -23.57 -4.85 -4.12
C ILE A 337 -23.32 -6.35 -4.12
N CYS A 338 -22.23 -6.78 -4.74
CA CYS A 338 -21.84 -8.18 -4.86
C CYS A 338 -20.80 -8.63 -3.82
N GLU A 339 -20.10 -7.69 -3.18
CA GLU A 339 -19.21 -8.00 -2.06
C GLU A 339 -19.06 -6.77 -1.16
N LEU A 340 -19.06 -6.98 0.15
CA LEU A 340 -18.89 -5.95 1.17
C LEU A 340 -17.88 -6.42 2.21
N ARG A 341 -16.80 -5.66 2.41
CA ARG A 341 -15.78 -5.98 3.42
C ARG A 341 -15.61 -4.89 4.43
N VAL A 342 -15.53 -5.27 5.71
CA VAL A 342 -15.12 -4.39 6.80
C VAL A 342 -13.81 -4.91 7.37
N MET A 343 -12.78 -4.09 7.28
CA MET A 343 -11.44 -4.39 7.77
C MET A 343 -11.26 -3.88 9.19
N GLU A 344 -10.66 -4.70 10.04
CA GLU A 344 -10.36 -4.35 11.42
C GLU A 344 -9.14 -3.41 11.49
N GLU A 345 -9.14 -2.52 12.47
CA GLU A 345 -8.02 -1.62 12.77
C GLU A 345 -6.69 -2.38 12.92
N GLY A 346 -5.67 -1.92 12.21
CA GLY A 346 -4.34 -2.53 12.15
C GLY A 346 -4.27 -3.80 11.30
N LYS A 347 -5.34 -4.19 10.60
CA LYS A 347 -5.41 -5.41 9.77
C LYS A 347 -5.82 -5.16 8.31
N VAL A 348 -5.59 -3.94 7.81
CA VAL A 348 -5.77 -3.65 6.37
C VAL A 348 -4.56 -4.16 5.60
N SER A 349 -4.73 -5.27 4.88
CA SER A 349 -3.67 -5.83 4.04
C SER A 349 -3.26 -4.88 2.91
N PRO A 350 -1.94 -4.81 2.54
CA PRO A 350 -1.48 -4.12 1.34
C PRO A 350 -2.10 -4.61 0.02
N ILE A 351 -2.61 -5.85 0.00
CA ILE A 351 -3.26 -6.41 -1.19
C ILE A 351 -4.77 -6.10 -1.23
N THR A 352 -5.31 -5.44 -0.19
CA THR A 352 -6.68 -4.91 -0.19
C THR A 352 -6.78 -3.80 -1.22
N GLN A 353 -7.65 -3.98 -2.21
CA GLN A 353 -7.83 -3.03 -3.29
C GLN A 353 -8.47 -1.74 -2.81
N GLN A 354 -7.87 -0.60 -3.17
CA GLN A 354 -8.29 0.75 -2.84
C GLN A 354 -8.12 1.64 -4.07
N TRP A 355 -8.93 1.36 -5.09
CA TRP A 355 -8.87 2.02 -6.39
C TRP A 355 -9.09 3.51 -6.29
N GLN A 356 -8.39 4.25 -7.14
CA GLN A 356 -8.56 5.69 -7.33
C GLN A 356 -9.20 5.95 -8.68
N PRO A 357 -10.05 6.98 -8.81
CA PRO A 357 -10.48 7.44 -10.13
C PRO A 357 -9.27 7.91 -10.93
N VAL A 358 -9.36 7.82 -12.26
CA VAL A 358 -8.32 8.37 -13.13
C VAL A 358 -8.50 9.89 -13.16
N GLU A 359 -7.49 10.63 -12.70
CA GLU A 359 -7.50 12.09 -12.73
C GLU A 359 -6.53 12.65 -13.77
N GLY A 360 -7.04 13.53 -14.64
CA GLY A 360 -6.23 14.29 -15.58
C GLY A 360 -5.51 13.43 -16.62
N LYS A 361 -4.32 13.89 -17.00
CA LYS A 361 -3.51 13.29 -18.06
C LYS A 361 -2.87 11.98 -17.62
N VAL A 362 -2.84 10.98 -18.49
CA VAL A 362 -2.09 9.72 -18.32
C VAL A 362 -0.85 9.70 -19.20
N ASP A 363 0.19 9.00 -18.76
CA ASP A 363 1.40 8.82 -19.56
C ASP A 363 1.23 7.68 -20.57
N LEU A 364 0.64 6.57 -20.12
CA LEU A 364 0.42 5.36 -20.91
C LEU A 364 -1.04 4.93 -20.85
N MET A 365 -1.65 4.71 -22.01
CA MET A 365 -2.99 4.13 -22.12
C MET A 365 -2.93 2.81 -22.90
N ILE A 366 -3.50 1.76 -22.34
CA ILE A 366 -3.49 0.41 -22.90
C ILE A 366 -4.92 -0.01 -23.19
N PHE A 367 -5.19 -0.42 -24.42
CA PHE A 367 -6.50 -0.94 -24.83
C PHE A 367 -6.47 -2.46 -24.90
N SER A 368 -7.31 -3.07 -24.08
CA SER A 368 -7.48 -4.51 -23.97
C SER A 368 -8.88 -4.88 -24.42
N ALA A 369 -9.00 -5.81 -25.36
CA ALA A 369 -10.33 -6.21 -25.83
C ALA A 369 -11.10 -6.94 -24.73
N HIS A 370 -10.49 -7.90 -24.04
CA HIS A 370 -11.07 -8.67 -22.94
C HIS A 370 -10.23 -8.53 -21.66
N GLN A 371 -10.80 -8.98 -20.54
CA GLN A 371 -10.14 -8.97 -19.23
C GLN A 371 -9.17 -10.14 -19.07
N ASP A 372 -7.92 -9.99 -19.48
CA ASP A 372 -6.78 -10.94 -19.40
C ASP A 372 -5.74 -10.62 -20.49
N ASP A 373 -6.23 -10.16 -21.65
CA ASP A 373 -5.45 -9.76 -22.82
C ASP A 373 -4.32 -8.76 -22.46
N GLU A 374 -4.55 -7.88 -21.49
CA GLU A 374 -3.60 -6.87 -21.04
C GLU A 374 -2.31 -7.46 -20.47
N LEU A 375 -2.40 -8.67 -19.91
CA LEU A 375 -1.27 -9.42 -19.41
C LEU A 375 -0.77 -10.43 -20.45
N LEU A 376 -1.69 -11.13 -21.12
CA LEU A 376 -1.35 -12.15 -22.11
C LEU A 376 -0.53 -11.58 -23.27
N PHE A 377 -0.91 -10.42 -23.80
CA PHE A 377 -0.32 -9.85 -25.00
C PHE A 377 0.53 -8.61 -24.74
N PHE A 378 0.34 -7.93 -23.60
CA PHE A 378 1.17 -6.78 -23.26
C PHE A 378 2.13 -7.02 -22.08
N GLY A 379 2.13 -8.24 -21.52
CA GLY A 379 3.20 -8.78 -20.68
C GLY A 379 3.60 -7.85 -19.52
N GLY A 380 4.90 -7.57 -19.44
CA GLY A 380 5.49 -6.74 -18.39
C GLY A 380 5.18 -5.24 -18.49
N THR A 381 4.42 -4.77 -19.49
CA THR A 381 4.23 -3.33 -19.76
C THR A 381 3.69 -2.57 -18.56
N ILE A 382 2.60 -3.04 -17.96
CA ILE A 382 1.96 -2.36 -16.83
C ILE A 382 2.92 -2.28 -15.63
N PRO A 383 3.45 -3.40 -15.09
CA PRO A 383 4.33 -3.31 -13.93
C PRO A 383 5.63 -2.56 -14.22
N TYR A 384 6.16 -2.61 -15.45
CA TYR A 384 7.38 -1.89 -15.82
C TYR A 384 7.22 -0.36 -15.73
N TYR A 385 6.16 0.19 -16.32
CA TYR A 385 5.95 1.63 -16.33
C TYR A 385 5.37 2.16 -15.01
N VAL A 386 4.52 1.39 -14.32
CA VAL A 386 4.08 1.73 -12.96
C VAL A 386 5.28 1.81 -12.01
N ALA A 387 6.22 0.86 -12.07
CA ALA A 387 7.44 0.87 -11.25
C ALA A 387 8.36 2.07 -11.51
N GLN A 388 8.23 2.70 -12.68
CA GLN A 388 8.93 3.93 -13.05
C GLN A 388 8.14 5.20 -12.71
N GLY A 389 6.99 5.07 -12.04
CA GLY A 389 6.16 6.19 -11.62
C GLY A 389 5.29 6.78 -12.73
N LYS A 390 5.12 6.08 -13.86
CA LYS A 390 4.22 6.53 -14.93
C LYS A 390 2.76 6.41 -14.52
N ASN A 391 1.95 7.39 -14.90
CA ASN A 391 0.51 7.35 -14.76
C ASN A 391 -0.09 6.45 -15.87
N VAL A 392 -0.47 5.23 -15.51
CA VAL A 392 -0.97 4.22 -16.46
C VAL A 392 -2.49 4.10 -16.39
N LEU A 393 -3.15 3.92 -17.53
CA LEU A 393 -4.57 3.63 -17.66
C LEU A 393 -4.79 2.40 -18.54
N VAL A 394 -5.59 1.45 -18.06
CA VAL A 394 -6.05 0.30 -18.84
C VAL A 394 -7.54 0.47 -19.17
N VAL A 395 -7.88 0.29 -20.44
CA VAL A 395 -9.25 0.36 -20.95
C VAL A 395 -9.64 -1.01 -21.47
N TYR A 396 -10.73 -1.56 -20.95
CA TYR A 396 -11.33 -2.80 -21.44
C TYR A 396 -12.50 -2.52 -22.36
N MET A 397 -12.49 -3.12 -23.55
CA MET A 397 -13.55 -2.92 -24.53
C MET A 397 -14.78 -3.77 -24.21
N ALA A 398 -14.60 -5.08 -24.04
CA ALA A 398 -15.69 -6.04 -23.90
C ALA A 398 -16.09 -6.29 -22.42
N ASN A 399 -17.35 -6.67 -22.23
CA ASN A 399 -17.90 -7.15 -20.97
C ASN A 399 -17.86 -8.68 -20.92
N CYS A 400 -16.82 -9.24 -20.30
CA CYS A 400 -16.69 -10.69 -20.12
C CYS A 400 -17.38 -11.19 -18.82
N GLY A 401 -18.21 -10.35 -18.19
CA GLY A 401 -18.94 -10.66 -16.97
C GLY A 401 -18.23 -10.26 -15.67
N ARG A 402 -19.01 -10.14 -14.58
CA ARG A 402 -18.56 -9.51 -13.34
C ARG A 402 -17.40 -10.25 -12.64
N SER A 403 -17.34 -11.57 -12.73
CA SER A 403 -16.20 -12.34 -12.22
C SER A 403 -14.91 -11.98 -12.95
N ARG A 404 -14.95 -11.83 -14.29
CA ARG A 404 -13.78 -11.41 -15.09
C ARG A 404 -13.33 -9.98 -14.74
N TYR A 405 -14.25 -9.11 -14.33
CA TYR A 405 -13.91 -7.77 -13.86
C TYR A 405 -13.18 -7.83 -12.51
N ALA A 406 -13.63 -8.69 -11.59
CA ALA A 406 -12.93 -8.89 -10.30
C ALA A 406 -11.51 -9.43 -10.52
N GLU A 407 -11.35 -10.38 -11.43
CA GLU A 407 -10.06 -10.95 -11.82
C GLU A 407 -9.13 -9.90 -12.44
N ALA A 408 -9.63 -9.08 -13.38
CA ALA A 408 -8.88 -7.96 -13.97
C ALA A 408 -8.44 -6.94 -12.93
N LEU A 409 -9.34 -6.53 -12.02
CA LEU A 409 -8.99 -5.61 -10.93
C LEU A 409 -7.88 -6.25 -10.07
N ALA A 410 -8.04 -7.49 -9.61
CA ALA A 410 -7.02 -8.16 -8.81
C ALA A 410 -5.66 -8.28 -9.52
N GLY A 411 -5.66 -8.58 -10.83
CA GLY A 411 -4.45 -8.66 -11.66
C GLY A 411 -3.76 -7.30 -11.78
N LEU A 412 -4.51 -6.25 -12.12
CA LEU A 412 -3.99 -4.89 -12.25
C LEU A 412 -3.45 -4.35 -10.92
N TRP A 413 -4.13 -4.62 -9.80
CA TRP A 413 -3.66 -4.24 -8.47
C TRP A 413 -2.31 -4.87 -8.13
N ALA A 414 -2.14 -6.15 -8.50
CA ALA A 414 -0.88 -6.90 -8.35
C ALA A 414 0.24 -6.37 -9.25
N CYS A 415 -0.08 -5.72 -10.38
CA CYS A 415 0.89 -4.99 -11.20
C CYS A 415 1.32 -3.65 -10.57
N GLY A 416 0.75 -3.27 -9.43
CA GLY A 416 1.00 -1.98 -8.79
C GLY A 416 0.07 -0.86 -9.25
N LEU A 417 -0.83 -1.11 -10.22
CA LEU A 417 -1.77 -0.11 -10.71
C LEU A 417 -2.71 0.34 -9.58
N ARG A 418 -2.99 1.63 -9.49
CA ARG A 418 -3.92 2.22 -8.49
C ARG A 418 -5.08 2.98 -9.12
N ASN A 419 -4.93 3.43 -10.36
CA ASN A 419 -6.02 3.94 -11.17
C ASN A 419 -6.99 2.81 -11.50
N HIS A 420 -8.28 3.04 -11.28
CA HIS A 420 -9.32 2.12 -11.71
C HIS A 420 -9.30 2.01 -13.24
N PRO A 421 -9.34 0.79 -13.82
CA PRO A 421 -9.46 0.64 -15.27
C PRO A 421 -10.83 1.12 -15.75
N ILE A 422 -10.95 1.48 -17.03
CA ILE A 422 -12.24 1.85 -17.62
C ILE A 422 -12.84 0.65 -18.35
N PHE A 423 -14.12 0.39 -18.15
CA PHE A 423 -14.85 -0.68 -18.83
C PHE A 423 -15.87 -0.08 -19.79
N LEU A 424 -15.66 -0.22 -21.10
CA LEU A 424 -16.62 0.28 -22.11
C LEU A 424 -17.86 -0.61 -22.27
N ASN A 425 -17.84 -1.80 -21.68
CA ASN A 425 -18.98 -2.70 -21.54
C ASN A 425 -19.60 -3.21 -22.88
N TYR A 426 -18.86 -3.24 -23.98
CA TYR A 426 -19.35 -3.82 -25.23
C TYR A 426 -19.60 -5.33 -25.10
N THR A 427 -20.51 -5.90 -25.89
CA THR A 427 -20.86 -7.32 -25.75
C THR A 427 -19.66 -8.22 -26.10
N ASP A 428 -19.21 -9.06 -25.18
CA ASP A 428 -18.23 -10.13 -25.46
C ASP A 428 -18.91 -11.25 -26.28
N LYS A 429 -18.35 -11.54 -27.46
CA LYS A 429 -18.87 -12.61 -28.32
C LYS A 429 -17.83 -12.98 -29.38
N ARG A 430 -17.42 -14.25 -29.36
CA ARG A 430 -16.61 -14.82 -30.43
C ARG A 430 -17.42 -15.02 -31.72
N LEU A 431 -17.23 -14.13 -32.69
CA LEU A 431 -17.81 -14.20 -34.03
C LEU A 431 -16.76 -14.60 -35.05
N ASN A 432 -17.16 -15.36 -36.07
CA ASN A 432 -16.25 -15.80 -37.14
C ASN A 432 -16.08 -14.73 -38.22
N ASP A 433 -17.12 -13.92 -38.45
CA ASP A 433 -17.13 -12.84 -39.42
C ASP A 433 -16.76 -11.49 -38.77
N TYR A 434 -15.95 -10.70 -39.46
CA TYR A 434 -15.48 -9.42 -38.94
C TYR A 434 -16.57 -8.35 -38.99
N GLU A 435 -17.38 -8.32 -40.06
CA GLU A 435 -18.45 -7.34 -40.22
C GLU A 435 -19.55 -7.57 -39.18
N GLU A 436 -19.87 -8.84 -38.85
CA GLU A 436 -20.79 -9.13 -37.73
C GLU A 436 -20.26 -8.60 -36.39
N THR A 437 -18.93 -8.55 -36.22
CA THR A 437 -18.30 -7.98 -35.02
C THR A 437 -18.40 -6.46 -35.00
N VAL A 438 -18.19 -5.83 -36.16
CA VAL A 438 -18.40 -4.40 -36.36
C VAL A 438 -19.85 -4.01 -36.09
N ASP A 439 -20.82 -4.78 -36.59
CA ASP A 439 -22.25 -4.56 -36.34
C ASP A 439 -22.63 -4.74 -34.87
N LEU A 440 -22.00 -5.69 -34.17
CA LEU A 440 -22.26 -5.96 -32.75
C LEU A 440 -21.87 -4.79 -31.85
N TRP A 441 -20.71 -4.18 -32.07
CA TRP A 441 -20.21 -3.07 -31.25
C TRP A 441 -20.63 -1.69 -31.79
N GLY A 442 -20.86 -1.61 -33.11
CA GLY A 442 -21.06 -0.36 -33.84
C GLY A 442 -19.76 0.41 -33.98
N LEU A 443 -19.23 0.53 -35.20
CA LEU A 443 -17.94 1.19 -35.42
C LEU A 443 -17.93 2.64 -34.94
N GLU A 444 -18.92 3.44 -35.34
CA GLU A 444 -18.99 4.86 -35.00
C GLU A 444 -19.08 5.08 -33.48
N THR A 445 -19.87 4.25 -32.78
CA THR A 445 -19.98 4.28 -31.31
C THR A 445 -18.66 3.89 -30.64
N THR A 446 -17.97 2.89 -31.19
CA THR A 446 -16.67 2.42 -30.67
C THR A 446 -15.60 3.49 -30.85
N GLU A 447 -15.49 4.06 -32.05
CA GLU A 447 -14.56 5.15 -32.35
C GLU A 447 -14.87 6.39 -31.49
N ALA A 448 -16.15 6.77 -31.30
CA ALA A 448 -16.55 7.89 -30.47
C ALA A 448 -16.05 7.74 -29.03
N ALA A 449 -16.28 6.58 -28.41
CA ALA A 449 -15.87 6.29 -27.04
C ALA A 449 -14.35 6.34 -26.88
N VAL A 450 -13.60 5.74 -27.82
CA VAL A 450 -12.14 5.74 -27.77
C VAL A 450 -11.57 7.16 -27.98
N VAL A 451 -12.12 7.93 -28.93
CA VAL A 451 -11.71 9.34 -29.13
C VAL A 451 -11.98 10.17 -27.87
N GLU A 452 -13.11 9.98 -27.23
CA GLU A 452 -13.44 10.68 -25.99
C GLU A 452 -12.42 10.37 -24.89
N LEU A 453 -12.05 9.10 -24.70
CA LEU A 453 -11.04 8.70 -23.71
C LEU A 453 -9.66 9.30 -24.03
N ILE A 454 -9.25 9.28 -25.30
CA ILE A 454 -7.96 9.88 -25.72
C ILE A 454 -7.96 11.39 -25.45
N ARG A 455 -9.02 12.12 -25.78
CA ARG A 455 -9.09 13.56 -25.52
C ARG A 455 -9.20 13.89 -24.04
N LYS A 456 -9.96 13.10 -23.27
CA LYS A 456 -10.17 13.30 -21.83
C LYS A 456 -8.89 13.05 -21.03
N TYR A 457 -8.20 11.94 -21.30
CA TYR A 457 -7.04 11.51 -20.50
C TYR A 457 -5.70 11.78 -21.17
N GLN A 458 -5.68 12.29 -22.40
CA GLN A 458 -4.50 12.88 -23.03
C GLN A 458 -3.23 12.00 -22.98
N PRO A 459 -3.29 10.72 -23.38
CA PRO A 459 -2.16 9.80 -23.27
C PRO A 459 -0.96 10.25 -24.11
N ASP A 460 0.24 10.19 -23.54
CA ASP A 460 1.48 10.37 -24.33
C ASP A 460 1.76 9.14 -25.21
N VAL A 461 1.57 7.94 -24.65
CA VAL A 461 1.78 6.66 -25.33
C VAL A 461 0.50 5.83 -25.31
N ILE A 462 0.15 5.21 -26.43
CA ILE A 462 -0.94 4.25 -26.54
C ILE A 462 -0.40 2.89 -26.99
N VAL A 463 -0.90 1.80 -26.38
CA VAL A 463 -0.64 0.41 -26.79
C VAL A 463 -1.96 -0.30 -27.08
N THR A 464 -2.01 -1.07 -28.17
CA THR A 464 -3.17 -1.90 -28.54
C THR A 464 -2.78 -3.21 -29.22
N HIS A 465 -3.77 -4.06 -29.48
CA HIS A 465 -3.68 -5.37 -30.11
C HIS A 465 -3.08 -5.35 -31.52
N ASP A 466 -2.51 -6.48 -31.93
CA ASP A 466 -2.11 -6.80 -33.31
C ASP A 466 -3.28 -6.53 -34.28
N ILE A 467 -2.96 -6.01 -35.47
CA ILE A 467 -3.93 -5.73 -36.54
C ILE A 467 -4.72 -6.97 -36.98
N ASN A 468 -4.15 -8.16 -36.81
CA ASN A 468 -4.75 -9.45 -37.11
C ASN A 468 -5.42 -10.08 -35.88
N GLY A 469 -5.40 -9.42 -34.73
CA GLY A 469 -6.01 -9.88 -33.49
C GLY A 469 -5.36 -11.15 -32.94
N GLU A 470 -4.04 -11.17 -32.92
CA GLU A 470 -3.18 -12.24 -32.41
C GLU A 470 -3.55 -13.63 -32.97
N TYR A 471 -4.43 -14.36 -32.29
CA TYR A 471 -4.96 -15.64 -32.73
C TYR A 471 -6.14 -15.53 -33.71
N GLY A 472 -6.34 -14.37 -34.31
CA GLY A 472 -7.37 -14.10 -35.31
C GLY A 472 -8.70 -13.62 -34.72
N HIS A 473 -8.75 -13.21 -33.45
CA HIS A 473 -10.00 -12.84 -32.79
C HIS A 473 -10.54 -11.52 -33.36
N ASN A 474 -11.79 -11.51 -33.82
CA ASN A 474 -12.32 -10.33 -34.50
C ASN A 474 -12.54 -9.14 -33.55
N GLN A 475 -12.79 -9.36 -32.26
CA GLN A 475 -12.86 -8.26 -31.27
C GLN A 475 -11.49 -7.66 -30.96
N HIS A 476 -10.40 -8.44 -31.08
CA HIS A 476 -9.02 -7.90 -31.00
C HIS A 476 -8.73 -7.02 -32.22
N LYS A 477 -9.07 -7.50 -33.43
CA LYS A 477 -8.92 -6.73 -34.67
C LYS A 477 -9.71 -5.42 -34.64
N LEU A 478 -10.96 -5.46 -34.18
CA LEU A 478 -11.80 -4.26 -34.09
C LEU A 478 -11.26 -3.28 -33.04
N THR A 479 -10.75 -3.78 -31.91
CA THR A 479 -10.07 -2.96 -30.91
C THR A 479 -8.85 -2.27 -31.50
N SER A 480 -7.96 -3.02 -32.17
CA SER A 480 -6.78 -2.48 -32.86
C SER A 480 -7.17 -1.41 -33.89
N TYR A 481 -8.17 -1.71 -34.72
CA TYR A 481 -8.66 -0.80 -35.76
C TYR A 481 -9.24 0.50 -35.19
N ALA A 482 -10.11 0.40 -34.19
CA ALA A 482 -10.78 1.56 -33.58
C ALA A 482 -9.77 2.47 -32.87
N VAL A 483 -8.81 1.91 -32.13
CA VAL A 483 -7.76 2.69 -31.45
C VAL A 483 -6.90 3.45 -32.44
N ARG A 484 -6.41 2.77 -33.48
CA ARG A 484 -5.59 3.38 -34.54
C ARG A 484 -6.28 4.53 -35.26
N ARG A 485 -7.58 4.40 -35.51
CA ARG A 485 -8.37 5.49 -36.10
C ARG A 485 -8.60 6.61 -35.08
N ALA A 486 -8.92 6.26 -33.84
CA ALA A 486 -9.19 7.24 -32.80
C ALA A 486 -8.00 8.16 -32.50
N VAL A 487 -6.75 7.67 -32.60
CA VAL A 487 -5.54 8.51 -32.46
C VAL A 487 -5.53 9.66 -33.48
N TRP A 488 -5.89 9.39 -34.74
CA TRP A 488 -6.02 10.45 -35.75
C TRP A 488 -7.24 11.34 -35.50
N LEU A 489 -8.40 10.73 -35.22
CA LEU A 489 -9.66 11.45 -35.02
C LEU A 489 -9.61 12.38 -33.80
N ALA A 490 -8.81 12.06 -32.77
CA ALA A 490 -8.60 12.90 -31.60
C ALA A 490 -7.99 14.28 -31.94
N THR A 491 -7.29 14.39 -33.07
CA THR A 491 -6.68 15.64 -33.58
C THR A 491 -7.60 16.43 -34.53
N ASP A 492 -8.76 15.88 -34.92
CA ASP A 492 -9.69 16.51 -35.86
C ASP A 492 -10.92 17.11 -35.14
N PRO A 493 -11.10 18.44 -35.13
CA PRO A 493 -12.22 19.07 -34.42
C PRO A 493 -13.60 18.78 -35.03
N GLU A 494 -13.66 18.37 -36.30
CA GLU A 494 -14.93 17.98 -36.94
C GLU A 494 -15.35 16.55 -36.55
N SER A 495 -14.40 15.73 -36.10
CA SER A 495 -14.66 14.39 -35.58
C SER A 495 -15.11 14.45 -34.12
N TYR A 496 -16.33 13.97 -33.88
CA TYR A 496 -16.98 13.94 -32.56
C TYR A 496 -16.96 15.33 -31.85
N PRO A 497 -17.69 16.32 -32.39
CA PRO A 497 -17.59 17.71 -31.93
C PRO A 497 -17.94 17.91 -30.46
N ALA A 498 -18.87 17.13 -29.89
CA ALA A 498 -19.20 17.22 -28.45
C ALA A 498 -18.02 16.83 -27.54
N SER A 499 -17.24 15.82 -27.94
CA SER A 499 -16.02 15.43 -27.24
C SER A 499 -14.95 16.52 -27.38
N TYR A 500 -14.78 17.10 -28.57
CA TYR A 500 -13.86 18.21 -28.81
C TYR A 500 -14.24 19.46 -27.99
N GLU A 501 -15.52 19.84 -27.95
CA GLU A 501 -16.02 20.96 -27.17
C GLU A 501 -15.75 20.79 -25.67
N THR A 502 -15.81 19.56 -25.17
CA THR A 502 -15.62 19.24 -23.75
C THR A 502 -14.15 19.13 -23.36
N TYR A 503 -13.35 18.41 -24.15
CA TYR A 503 -11.99 17.98 -23.77
C TYR A 503 -10.87 18.59 -24.63
N GLY A 504 -11.22 19.22 -25.76
CA GLY A 504 -10.26 19.74 -26.72
C GLY A 504 -9.67 18.66 -27.63
N LEU A 505 -8.71 19.07 -28.46
CA LEU A 505 -7.93 18.14 -29.29
C LEU A 505 -6.80 17.53 -28.48
N TRP A 506 -6.39 16.32 -28.84
CA TRP A 506 -5.20 15.71 -28.30
C TRP A 506 -4.38 15.02 -29.39
N GLU A 507 -3.06 15.24 -29.37
CA GLU A 507 -2.11 14.60 -30.27
C GLU A 507 -1.23 13.65 -29.45
N THR A 508 -1.55 12.35 -29.50
CA THR A 508 -0.75 11.29 -28.86
C THR A 508 0.66 11.28 -29.43
N LYS A 509 1.68 11.22 -28.57
CA LYS A 509 3.08 11.29 -28.99
C LYS A 509 3.54 10.02 -29.68
N LYS A 510 3.10 8.85 -29.20
CA LYS A 510 3.44 7.54 -29.79
C LYS A 510 2.31 6.53 -29.71
N GLU A 511 2.13 5.76 -30.77
CA GLU A 511 1.20 4.62 -30.81
C GLU A 511 1.94 3.34 -31.20
N TYR A 512 1.79 2.32 -30.36
CA TYR A 512 2.37 1.00 -30.53
C TYR A 512 1.31 -0.06 -30.71
N VAL A 513 1.58 -0.98 -31.64
CA VAL A 513 0.74 -2.14 -31.93
C VAL A 513 1.53 -3.41 -31.65
N HIS A 514 0.95 -4.31 -30.87
CA HIS A 514 1.54 -5.61 -30.56
C HIS A 514 1.86 -6.37 -31.87
N LEU A 515 3.07 -6.93 -31.95
CA LEU A 515 3.61 -7.68 -33.10
C LEU A 515 3.64 -6.96 -34.45
N TYR A 516 3.45 -5.63 -34.48
CA TYR A 516 3.52 -4.91 -35.75
C TYR A 516 4.94 -4.97 -36.34
N GLU A 517 5.02 -5.22 -37.65
CA GLU A 517 6.27 -5.61 -38.31
C GLU A 517 7.23 -4.45 -38.59
N ALA A 518 6.72 -3.24 -38.70
CA ALA A 518 7.54 -2.05 -38.96
C ALA A 518 7.93 -1.36 -37.65
N ASN A 519 9.13 -0.76 -37.63
CA ASN A 519 9.69 -0.04 -36.48
C ASN A 519 9.56 -0.82 -35.17
N GLN A 520 9.90 -2.10 -35.25
CA GLN A 520 9.69 -3.05 -34.16
C GLN A 520 10.71 -2.86 -33.04
N LEU A 521 10.24 -2.94 -31.81
CA LEU A 521 11.05 -3.00 -30.60
C LEU A 521 10.79 -4.28 -29.82
N THR A 522 11.70 -4.60 -28.91
CA THR A 522 11.53 -5.73 -27.98
C THR A 522 11.92 -5.30 -26.58
N MET A 523 10.94 -5.33 -25.66
CA MET A 523 11.09 -4.92 -24.28
C MET A 523 11.85 -5.95 -23.43
N LYS A 524 13.14 -6.11 -23.69
CA LYS A 524 14.01 -7.03 -22.92
C LYS A 524 14.09 -6.67 -21.44
N ALA A 525 13.93 -5.38 -21.12
CA ALA A 525 13.90 -4.89 -19.75
C ALA A 525 12.77 -5.51 -18.90
N TYR A 526 11.74 -6.13 -19.53
CA TYR A 526 10.69 -6.84 -18.79
C TYR A 526 11.22 -8.10 -18.07
N ASP A 527 12.38 -8.61 -18.49
CA ASP A 527 13.03 -9.78 -17.90
C ASP A 527 14.20 -9.40 -16.97
N GLU A 528 14.38 -8.11 -16.69
CA GLU A 528 15.39 -7.59 -15.76
C GLU A 528 14.76 -7.25 -14.40
N PRO A 529 15.39 -7.63 -13.26
CA PRO A 529 14.91 -7.29 -11.93
C PRO A 529 14.85 -5.78 -11.68
N MET A 530 13.78 -5.31 -11.03
CA MET A 530 13.64 -3.91 -10.62
C MET A 530 13.53 -3.78 -9.10
N GLU A 531 14.28 -2.86 -8.50
CA GLU A 531 14.21 -2.57 -7.06
C GLU A 531 12.79 -2.13 -6.66
N ALA A 532 12.14 -1.29 -7.46
CA ALA A 532 10.76 -0.85 -7.27
C ALA A 532 9.72 -1.99 -7.33
N LEU A 533 10.10 -3.17 -7.83
CA LEU A 533 9.29 -4.40 -7.84
C LEU A 533 9.82 -5.44 -6.84
N ASN A 534 10.53 -5.01 -5.80
CA ASN A 534 11.14 -5.86 -4.78
C ASN A 534 12.10 -6.92 -5.37
N GLY A 535 12.81 -6.56 -6.45
CA GLY A 535 13.73 -7.45 -7.15
C GLY A 535 13.06 -8.47 -8.07
N LEU A 536 11.74 -8.37 -8.29
CA LEU A 536 11.05 -9.11 -9.35
C LEU A 536 11.28 -8.43 -10.70
N THR A 537 11.20 -9.23 -11.77
CA THR A 537 11.11 -8.70 -13.13
C THR A 537 9.67 -8.30 -13.45
N PRO A 538 9.42 -7.33 -14.34
CA PRO A 538 8.07 -7.03 -14.82
C PRO A 538 7.30 -8.27 -15.33
N THR A 539 7.96 -9.17 -16.07
CA THR A 539 7.37 -10.44 -16.53
C THR A 539 6.92 -11.32 -15.36
N GLN A 540 7.70 -11.39 -14.28
CA GLN A 540 7.32 -12.13 -13.07
C GLN A 540 6.11 -11.53 -12.37
N VAL A 541 6.06 -10.20 -12.24
CA VAL A 541 4.91 -9.49 -11.67
C VAL A 541 3.66 -9.71 -12.53
N ALA A 542 3.78 -9.57 -13.85
CA ALA A 542 2.68 -9.86 -14.78
C ALA A 542 2.22 -11.32 -14.71
N THR A 543 3.12 -12.27 -14.43
CA THR A 543 2.75 -13.68 -14.19
C THR A 543 1.96 -13.86 -12.90
N ILE A 544 2.34 -13.16 -11.82
CA ILE A 544 1.58 -13.15 -10.55
C ILE A 544 0.21 -12.51 -10.78
N ALA A 545 0.15 -11.39 -11.48
CA ALA A 545 -1.09 -10.73 -11.87
C ALA A 545 -1.98 -11.65 -12.70
N TYR A 546 -1.40 -12.37 -13.68
CA TYR A 546 -2.16 -13.27 -14.53
C TYR A 546 -2.77 -14.42 -13.73
N SER A 547 -2.09 -14.89 -12.67
CA SER A 547 -2.65 -15.93 -11.77
C SER A 547 -3.97 -15.53 -11.11
N LYS A 548 -4.31 -14.23 -11.08
CA LYS A 548 -5.59 -13.71 -10.58
C LYS A 548 -6.75 -13.94 -11.56
N HIS A 549 -6.46 -14.17 -12.84
CA HIS A 549 -7.44 -14.59 -13.85
C HIS A 549 -7.74 -16.09 -13.73
N VAL A 550 -8.27 -16.49 -12.57
CA VAL A 550 -8.52 -17.88 -12.16
C VAL A 550 -9.38 -18.62 -13.18
N SER A 551 -10.44 -17.97 -13.68
CA SER A 551 -11.36 -18.52 -14.67
C SER A 551 -10.68 -18.81 -16.02
N GLN A 552 -9.55 -18.15 -16.31
CA GLN A 552 -8.83 -18.21 -17.59
C GLN A 552 -7.58 -19.11 -17.57
N GLN A 553 -7.05 -19.46 -16.40
CA GLN A 553 -5.82 -20.25 -16.25
C GLN A 553 -5.80 -21.60 -17.00
N LYS A 554 -6.98 -22.17 -17.31
CA LYS A 554 -7.10 -23.44 -18.05
C LYS A 554 -7.08 -23.29 -19.58
N TYR A 555 -7.22 -22.06 -20.07
CA TYR A 555 -7.33 -21.77 -21.51
C TYR A 555 -6.07 -21.13 -22.06
N PHE A 556 -5.45 -20.24 -21.29
CA PHE A 556 -4.32 -19.45 -21.74
C PHE A 556 -3.18 -19.45 -20.72
N THR A 557 -1.99 -19.11 -21.20
CA THR A 557 -0.78 -18.93 -20.41
C THR A 557 -0.04 -17.73 -21.00
N MET A 558 0.61 -16.94 -20.16
CA MET A 558 1.49 -15.87 -20.62
C MET A 558 2.59 -16.44 -21.53
N GLU A 559 2.65 -15.93 -22.76
CA GLU A 559 3.65 -16.30 -23.76
C GLU A 559 4.83 -15.31 -23.71
N HIS A 560 6.08 -15.79 -23.75
CA HIS A 560 7.31 -14.97 -23.70
C HIS A 560 8.38 -15.57 -24.63
N ASP A 561 9.37 -14.75 -25.01
CA ASP A 561 10.54 -15.03 -25.86
C ASP A 561 10.51 -16.25 -26.80
N GLY A 562 10.47 -15.98 -28.10
CA GLY A 562 10.61 -17.01 -29.13
C GLY A 562 9.35 -17.87 -29.36
N VAL A 563 8.20 -17.41 -28.84
CA VAL A 563 6.87 -18.00 -29.05
C VAL A 563 6.03 -17.15 -30.01
N ARG A 564 4.83 -17.66 -30.38
CA ARG A 564 4.00 -17.10 -31.45
C ARG A 564 3.47 -15.70 -31.12
N TYR A 565 3.18 -15.44 -29.84
CA TYR A 565 2.67 -14.16 -29.36
C TYR A 565 3.58 -13.60 -28.27
N ASP A 566 4.82 -13.28 -28.63
CA ASP A 566 5.80 -12.70 -27.70
C ASP A 566 5.33 -11.34 -27.19
N ASN A 567 4.86 -11.32 -25.94
CA ASN A 567 4.23 -10.18 -25.28
C ASN A 567 5.18 -9.04 -24.90
N ARG A 568 6.40 -9.04 -25.45
CA ARG A 568 7.41 -7.97 -25.32
C ARG A 568 7.61 -7.21 -26.63
N VAL A 569 7.00 -7.65 -27.72
CA VAL A 569 7.28 -7.18 -29.08
C VAL A 569 6.17 -6.25 -29.58
N TYR A 570 6.56 -5.03 -29.96
CA TYR A 570 5.65 -4.00 -30.46
C TYR A 570 6.25 -3.33 -31.68
N GLY A 571 5.42 -2.82 -32.59
CA GLY A 571 5.87 -1.91 -33.65
C GLY A 571 5.27 -0.52 -33.47
N LEU A 572 6.13 0.49 -33.62
CA LEU A 572 5.75 1.90 -33.62
C LEU A 572 5.05 2.26 -34.94
N ILE A 573 3.78 2.65 -34.88
CA ILE A 573 2.99 2.96 -36.09
C ILE A 573 2.77 4.45 -36.31
N GLN A 574 2.88 5.25 -35.26
CA GLN A 574 2.73 6.70 -35.30
C GLN A 574 3.60 7.34 -34.23
N THR A 575 4.26 8.44 -34.59
CA THR A 575 5.00 9.27 -33.65
C THR A 575 4.99 10.74 -34.05
N THR A 576 4.98 11.63 -33.07
CA THR A 576 5.19 13.08 -33.23
C THR A 576 6.52 13.55 -32.64
N VAL A 577 7.27 12.64 -32.03
CA VAL A 577 8.55 12.89 -31.34
C VAL A 577 9.74 12.17 -31.98
N GLY A 578 9.52 11.45 -33.07
CA GLY A 578 10.54 10.73 -33.82
C GLY A 578 10.57 9.22 -33.53
N ASP A 579 11.12 8.47 -34.49
CA ASP A 579 11.22 7.01 -34.42
C ASP A 579 12.12 6.54 -33.27
N ASP A 580 11.89 5.32 -32.81
CA ASP A 580 12.77 4.64 -31.86
C ASP A 580 14.13 4.35 -32.52
N VAL A 581 15.20 4.74 -31.85
CA VAL A 581 16.58 4.48 -32.26
C VAL A 581 17.15 3.31 -31.47
N ASN A 582 16.83 3.20 -30.19
CA ASN A 582 17.32 2.13 -29.31
C ASN A 582 16.44 0.87 -29.39
N HIS A 583 15.14 1.04 -29.66
CA HIS A 583 14.17 -0.05 -29.78
C HIS A 583 14.03 -0.89 -28.50
N ASP A 584 14.03 -0.24 -27.34
CA ASP A 584 13.93 -0.86 -26.02
C ASP A 584 13.06 -0.13 -24.98
N ASP A 585 12.43 1.00 -25.34
CA ASP A 585 11.55 1.80 -24.49
C ASP A 585 10.39 2.41 -25.29
N LEU A 586 9.15 2.26 -24.81
CA LEU A 586 7.95 2.86 -25.43
C LEU A 586 7.93 4.39 -25.26
N PHE A 587 8.69 4.93 -24.31
CA PHE A 587 8.79 6.36 -24.02
C PHE A 587 10.06 7.00 -24.61
N GLU A 588 10.80 6.31 -25.49
CA GLU A 588 11.98 6.88 -26.14
C GLU A 588 11.62 8.24 -26.78
N ASN A 589 12.49 9.25 -26.72
CA ASN A 589 12.25 10.61 -27.22
C ASN A 589 11.08 11.39 -26.55
N ILE A 590 10.47 10.89 -25.48
CA ILE A 590 9.47 11.61 -24.68
C ILE A 590 10.14 12.10 -23.39
N ASP A 591 10.32 13.42 -23.25
CA ASP A 591 10.82 14.00 -22.01
C ASP A 591 9.87 13.68 -20.84
N GLY A 592 10.45 13.17 -19.75
CA GLY A 592 9.73 12.64 -18.59
C GLY A 592 9.18 13.65 -17.60
#